data_AF-A0A838GPD1-F1
#
_entry.id   AF-A0A838GPD1-F1
#
_cell.length_a   1.000
_cell.length_b   1.000
_cell.length_c   1.000
_cell.angle_alpha   90.00
_cell.angle_beta   90.00
_cell.angle_gamma   90.00
#
_symmetry.space_group_name_H-M   'P 1'
#
loop_
_entity.id
_entity.type
_entity.pdbx_description
1 polymer ?
#
loop_
_entity_poly.entity_id
_entity_poly.type
_entity_poly.pdbx_seq_one_letter_code
_entity_poly.pdbx_strand_id
1 'polypeptide(L)'
;HPALRHAAVTRRELGIPTVFNFLGPLANPAQPAAQAVGVADAGMAAVAADVLAARGTSALVFRGDDGLDELTVTATSTVWEVVGGTVAQTVLDPLELGIARADLSDLRGGDRARNAAVARAMLGGETGPVRAAVLLNSAAALVALDAVGAHGPEPDSLNQRLRAAMARAADAIDSGAAGQALQRWVETSRALAGR
;
A
#
# COMPACT_ATOMS: atom_id res chain seq x y z
N HIS A 1 13.58 5.35 -13.43
CA HIS A 1 14.94 5.66 -12.92
C HIS A 1 16.05 5.19 -13.86
N PRO A 2 16.40 5.95 -14.92
CA PRO A 2 17.38 5.51 -15.92
C PRO A 2 18.79 5.23 -15.37
N ALA A 3 19.24 5.95 -14.34
CA ALA A 3 20.56 5.79 -13.74
C ALA A 3 20.72 4.47 -12.96
N LEU A 4 19.62 3.85 -12.50
CA LEU A 4 19.70 2.56 -11.79
C LEU A 4 20.23 1.42 -12.67
N ARG A 5 20.27 1.58 -14.01
CA ARG A 5 20.90 0.63 -14.93
C ARG A 5 22.37 0.35 -14.59
N HIS A 6 23.09 1.33 -14.04
CA HIS A 6 24.49 1.19 -13.67
C HIS A 6 24.70 0.30 -12.44
N ALA A 7 23.69 0.18 -11.57
CA ALA A 7 23.71 -0.74 -10.43
C ALA A 7 23.10 -2.12 -10.77
N ALA A 8 22.40 -2.25 -11.89
CA ALA A 8 21.61 -3.44 -12.21
C ALA A 8 22.46 -4.70 -12.44
N VAL A 9 23.62 -4.57 -13.09
CA VAL A 9 24.53 -5.70 -13.35
C VAL A 9 25.11 -6.22 -12.03
N THR A 10 25.73 -5.35 -11.24
CA THR A 10 26.31 -5.72 -9.93
C THR A 10 25.26 -6.34 -8.99
N ARG A 11 24.04 -5.80 -8.95
CA ARG A 11 22.96 -6.38 -8.14
C ARG A 11 22.59 -7.79 -8.58
N ARG A 12 22.59 -8.05 -9.89
CA ARG A 12 22.29 -9.38 -10.44
C ARG A 12 23.41 -10.37 -10.11
N GLU A 13 24.67 -9.94 -10.22
CA GLU A 13 25.84 -10.78 -9.91
C GLU A 13 25.92 -11.13 -8.43
N LEU A 14 25.58 -10.19 -7.53
CA LEU A 14 25.54 -10.44 -6.09
C LEU A 14 24.46 -11.47 -5.71
N GLY A 15 23.30 -11.46 -6.38
CA GLY A 15 22.23 -12.43 -6.16
C GLY A 15 21.57 -12.40 -4.78
N ILE A 16 21.93 -11.42 -3.93
CA ILE A 16 21.42 -11.27 -2.56
C ILE A 16 20.67 -9.94 -2.38
N PRO A 17 19.72 -9.86 -1.43
CA PRO A 17 19.11 -8.58 -1.04
C PRO A 17 20.16 -7.59 -0.52
N THR A 18 20.02 -6.32 -0.88
CA THR A 18 20.87 -5.21 -0.43
C THR A 18 20.02 -3.98 -0.11
N VAL A 19 20.63 -2.88 0.35
CA VAL A 19 19.92 -1.60 0.56
C VAL A 19 19.15 -1.13 -0.69
N PHE A 20 19.61 -1.49 -1.90
CA PHE A 20 18.94 -1.17 -3.15
C PHE A 20 17.55 -1.80 -3.31
N ASN A 21 17.22 -2.83 -2.53
CA ASN A 21 15.89 -3.45 -2.52
C ASN A 21 14.83 -2.54 -1.88
N PHE A 22 15.25 -1.60 -1.03
CA PHE A 22 14.35 -0.72 -0.27
C PHE A 22 14.26 0.70 -0.85
N LEU A 23 15.06 1.01 -1.87
CA LEU A 23 15.07 2.34 -2.51
C LEU A 23 13.84 2.59 -3.38
N GLY A 24 13.15 1.55 -3.85
CA GLY A 24 12.02 1.68 -4.77
C GLY A 24 10.94 2.62 -4.25
N PRO A 25 10.32 2.34 -3.10
CA PRO A 25 9.31 3.21 -2.50
C PRO A 25 9.84 4.61 -2.17
N LEU A 26 11.08 4.71 -1.72
CA LEU A 26 11.71 5.97 -1.30
C LEU A 26 12.16 6.86 -2.47
N ALA A 27 12.11 6.38 -3.71
CA ALA A 27 12.59 7.09 -4.87
C ALA A 27 11.47 7.57 -5.81
N ASN A 28 10.20 7.60 -5.37
CA ASN A 28 9.10 8.06 -6.24
C ASN A 28 9.41 9.45 -6.86
N PRO A 29 9.55 9.55 -8.20
CA PRO A 29 9.98 10.79 -8.85
C PRO A 29 8.95 11.93 -8.72
N ALA A 30 7.69 11.62 -8.42
CA ALA A 30 6.65 12.62 -8.19
C ALA A 30 6.70 13.25 -6.78
N GLN A 31 7.52 12.70 -5.86
CA GLN A 31 7.67 13.18 -4.48
C GLN A 31 6.32 13.44 -3.79
N PRO A 32 5.44 12.43 -3.67
CA PRO A 32 4.11 12.62 -3.12
C PRO A 32 4.18 13.00 -1.63
N ALA A 33 3.28 13.89 -1.19
CA ALA A 33 3.16 14.31 0.20
C ALA A 33 2.63 13.19 1.13
N ALA A 34 1.99 12.16 0.57
CA ALA A 34 1.43 11.01 1.27
C ALA A 34 1.88 9.69 0.65
N GLN A 35 2.17 8.66 1.47
CA GLN A 35 2.53 7.32 0.98
C GLN A 35 2.02 6.19 1.88
N ALA A 36 1.51 5.12 1.28
CA ALA A 36 1.35 3.82 1.92
C ALA A 36 2.44 2.88 1.37
N VAL A 37 3.30 2.35 2.24
CA VAL A 37 4.53 1.67 1.83
C VAL A 37 4.68 0.33 2.53
N GLY A 38 4.63 -0.72 1.74
CA GLY A 38 5.03 -2.06 2.13
C GLY A 38 6.53 -2.24 2.21
N VAL A 39 7.03 -2.85 3.30
CA VAL A 39 8.44 -3.24 3.43
C VAL A 39 8.55 -4.65 3.98
N ALA A 40 9.05 -5.58 3.17
CA ALA A 40 9.14 -7.00 3.52
C ALA A 40 10.13 -7.31 4.67
N ASP A 41 11.09 -6.43 4.94
CA ASP A 41 12.07 -6.57 6.01
C ASP A 41 11.74 -5.64 7.18
N ALA A 42 11.63 -6.19 8.40
CA ALA A 42 11.20 -5.43 9.57
C ALA A 42 12.20 -4.34 9.99
N GLY A 43 13.51 -4.59 9.86
CA GLY A 43 14.51 -3.59 10.20
C GLY A 43 14.49 -2.42 9.22
N MET A 44 14.30 -2.71 7.94
CA MET A 44 14.22 -1.70 6.90
C MET A 44 12.89 -0.95 6.88
N ALA A 45 11.81 -1.52 7.41
CA ALA A 45 10.53 -0.83 7.56
C ALA A 45 10.66 0.39 8.49
N ALA A 46 11.31 0.22 9.65
CA ALA A 46 11.58 1.33 10.57
C ALA A 46 12.47 2.40 9.91
N VAL A 47 13.55 1.99 9.24
CA VAL A 47 14.45 2.91 8.51
C VAL A 47 13.69 3.68 7.41
N ALA A 48 12.80 3.01 6.68
CA ALA A 48 11.99 3.66 5.65
C ALA A 48 11.03 4.70 6.26
N ALA A 49 10.41 4.39 7.40
CA ALA A 49 9.56 5.33 8.13
C ALA A 49 10.34 6.58 8.57
N ASP A 50 11.55 6.40 9.12
CA ASP A 50 12.43 7.52 9.52
C ASP A 50 12.82 8.40 8.32
N VAL A 51 13.10 7.80 7.17
CA VAL A 51 13.39 8.57 5.94
C VAL A 51 12.19 9.40 5.48
N LEU A 52 10.98 8.84 5.55
CA LEU A 52 9.75 9.56 5.20
C LEU A 52 9.44 10.66 6.20
N ALA A 53 9.68 10.42 7.50
CA ALA A 53 9.54 11.40 8.56
C ALA A 53 10.48 12.59 8.35
N ALA A 54 11.76 12.33 8.08
CA ALA A 54 12.76 13.36 7.79
C ALA A 54 12.43 14.21 6.55
N ARG A 55 11.64 13.67 5.61
CA ARG A 55 11.15 14.38 4.43
C ARG A 55 9.85 15.16 4.66
N GLY A 56 9.23 15.02 5.84
CA GLY A 56 7.91 15.58 6.11
C GLY A 56 6.78 14.91 5.32
N THR A 57 6.99 13.69 4.82
CA THR A 57 5.96 12.92 4.12
C THR A 57 5.03 12.28 5.15
N SER A 58 3.71 12.43 4.97
CA SER A 58 2.75 11.64 5.75
C SER A 58 2.73 10.21 5.22
N ALA A 59 2.87 9.21 6.06
CA ALA A 59 2.94 7.85 5.59
C ALA A 59 2.42 6.80 6.56
N LEU A 60 1.96 5.69 6.01
CA LEU A 60 1.87 4.42 6.73
C LEU A 60 2.87 3.46 6.09
N VAL A 61 3.94 3.15 6.82
CA VAL A 61 4.85 2.06 6.46
C VAL A 61 4.39 0.81 7.17
N PHE A 62 4.34 -0.33 6.49
CA PHE A 62 3.81 -1.55 7.08
C PHE A 62 4.48 -2.82 6.57
N ARG A 63 4.31 -3.87 7.37
CA ARG A 63 4.71 -5.23 7.07
C ARG A 63 3.69 -6.19 7.69
N GLY A 64 3.16 -7.11 6.90
CA GLY A 64 2.38 -8.22 7.42
C GLY A 64 3.27 -9.17 8.22
N ASP A 65 2.79 -9.65 9.36
CA ASP A 65 3.53 -10.60 10.19
C ASP A 65 3.55 -12.03 9.58
N ASP A 66 2.81 -12.23 8.49
CA ASP A 66 2.90 -13.35 7.56
C ASP A 66 4.04 -13.20 6.51
N GLY A 67 4.76 -12.07 6.55
CA GLY A 67 5.92 -11.79 5.69
C GLY A 67 5.59 -10.99 4.42
N LEU A 68 4.32 -10.61 4.21
CA LEU A 68 3.94 -9.77 3.07
C LEU A 68 4.36 -8.32 3.28
N ASP A 69 4.69 -7.64 2.19
CA ASP A 69 4.86 -6.18 2.13
C ASP A 69 3.51 -5.47 1.91
N GLU A 70 2.47 -5.97 2.56
CA GLU A 70 1.09 -5.46 2.51
C GLU A 70 0.51 -5.45 3.93
N LEU A 71 -0.49 -4.61 4.19
CA LEU A 71 -1.37 -4.87 5.33
C LEU A 71 -2.13 -6.16 5.03
N THR A 72 -1.82 -7.22 5.78
CA THR A 72 -2.37 -8.55 5.54
C THR A 72 -3.73 -8.71 6.22
N VAL A 73 -4.55 -9.61 5.67
CA VAL A 73 -5.80 -10.09 6.30
C VAL A 73 -5.66 -11.50 6.88
N THR A 74 -4.47 -12.10 6.79
CA THR A 74 -4.19 -13.47 7.25
C THR A 74 -3.59 -13.51 8.67
N ALA A 75 -2.96 -12.41 9.09
CA ALA A 75 -2.30 -12.25 10.38
C ALA A 75 -2.40 -10.79 10.86
N THR A 76 -1.65 -10.43 11.90
CA THR A 76 -1.42 -9.03 12.26
C THR A 76 -0.45 -8.37 11.29
N SER A 77 -0.36 -7.04 11.33
CA SER A 77 0.67 -6.26 10.64
C SER A 77 1.34 -5.31 11.60
N THR A 78 2.65 -5.16 11.50
CA THR A 78 3.35 -4.06 12.16
C THR A 78 3.27 -2.81 11.29
N VAL A 79 2.88 -1.68 11.88
CA VAL A 79 2.68 -0.40 11.20
C VAL A 79 3.50 0.70 11.85
N TRP A 80 4.20 1.49 11.05
CA TRP A 80 4.87 2.71 11.44
C TRP A 80 4.13 3.88 10.79
N GLU A 81 3.39 4.61 11.62
CA GLU A 81 2.68 5.81 11.21
C GLU A 81 3.62 7.02 11.27
N VAL A 82 3.71 7.73 10.15
CA VAL A 82 4.53 8.91 9.97
C VAL A 82 3.62 10.13 9.82
N VAL A 83 3.60 11.00 10.84
CA VAL A 83 2.81 12.24 10.85
C VAL A 83 3.64 13.36 11.47
N GLY A 84 3.64 14.53 10.84
CA GLY A 84 4.34 15.72 11.35
C GLY A 84 5.83 15.52 11.61
N GLY A 85 6.50 14.64 10.84
CA GLY A 85 7.92 14.32 11.02
C GLY A 85 8.23 13.40 12.21
N THR A 86 7.20 12.78 12.81
CA THR A 86 7.35 11.80 13.90
C THR A 86 6.90 10.42 13.44
N VAL A 87 7.48 9.37 14.03
CA VAL A 87 7.13 7.98 13.76
C VAL A 87 6.51 7.35 15.01
N ALA A 88 5.33 6.78 14.88
CA ALA A 88 4.67 5.97 15.90
C ALA A 88 4.49 4.55 15.41
N GLN A 89 4.98 3.57 16.18
CA GLN A 89 4.83 2.15 15.83
C GLN A 89 3.63 1.55 16.57
N THR A 90 2.83 0.75 15.86
CA THR A 90 1.73 -0.03 16.42
C THR A 90 1.59 -1.38 15.73
N VAL A 91 0.80 -2.28 16.32
CA VAL A 91 0.37 -3.54 15.69
C VAL A 91 -1.09 -3.38 15.30
N LEU A 92 -1.40 -3.76 14.06
CA LEU A 92 -2.75 -3.77 13.52
C LEU A 92 -3.26 -5.20 13.42
N ASP A 93 -4.40 -5.47 14.04
CA ASP A 93 -5.15 -6.72 13.81
C ASP A 93 -6.38 -6.44 12.92
N PRO A 94 -6.46 -7.03 11.71
CA PRO A 94 -7.65 -6.99 10.85
C PRO A 94 -8.96 -7.33 11.55
N LEU A 95 -8.94 -8.21 12.56
CA LEU A 95 -10.12 -8.58 13.35
C LEU A 95 -10.72 -7.39 14.08
N GLU A 96 -9.89 -6.45 14.55
CA GLU A 96 -10.36 -5.23 15.20
C GLU A 96 -11.09 -4.32 14.21
N LEU A 97 -10.76 -4.41 12.91
CA LEU A 97 -11.44 -3.68 11.84
C LEU A 97 -12.72 -4.38 11.35
N GLY A 98 -13.07 -5.54 11.92
CA GLY A 98 -14.20 -6.36 11.46
C GLY A 98 -13.89 -7.18 10.20
N ILE A 99 -12.61 -7.34 9.86
CA ILE A 99 -12.17 -8.18 8.74
C ILE A 99 -11.94 -9.60 9.25
N ALA A 100 -12.67 -10.57 8.70
CA ALA A 100 -12.43 -11.97 9.01
C ALA A 100 -11.04 -12.41 8.52
N ARG A 101 -10.36 -13.26 9.31
CA ARG A 101 -9.11 -13.90 8.91
C ARG A 101 -9.35 -14.72 7.63
N ALA A 102 -8.47 -14.55 6.65
CA ALA A 102 -8.43 -15.35 5.44
C ALA A 102 -7.20 -16.26 5.43
N ASP A 103 -7.24 -17.32 4.64
CA ASP A 103 -6.06 -18.14 4.40
C ASP A 103 -5.17 -17.48 3.34
N LEU A 104 -3.85 -17.64 3.46
CA LEU A 104 -2.92 -17.12 2.46
C LEU A 104 -3.20 -17.68 1.05
N SER A 105 -3.77 -18.90 0.97
CA SER A 105 -4.22 -19.48 -0.30
C SER A 105 -5.34 -18.70 -0.99
N ASP A 106 -6.17 -17.97 -0.23
CA ASP A 106 -7.27 -17.16 -0.77
C ASP A 106 -6.75 -15.90 -1.49
N LEU A 107 -5.54 -15.46 -1.15
CA LEU A 107 -4.87 -14.31 -1.74
C LEU A 107 -3.89 -14.69 -2.85
N ARG A 108 -3.75 -15.99 -3.14
CA ARG A 108 -2.75 -16.50 -4.08
C ARG A 108 -3.05 -16.02 -5.50
N GLY A 109 -2.17 -15.16 -6.02
CA GLY A 109 -2.15 -14.78 -7.42
C GLY A 109 -1.87 -15.96 -8.36
N GLY A 110 -2.19 -15.77 -9.64
CA GLY A 110 -1.82 -16.67 -10.71
C GLY A 110 -1.12 -15.93 -11.86
N ASP A 111 -1.38 -16.36 -13.09
CA ASP A 111 -0.84 -15.68 -14.26
C ASP A 111 -1.46 -14.29 -14.48
N ARG A 112 -0.94 -13.57 -15.48
CA ARG A 112 -1.41 -12.21 -15.83
C ARG A 112 -2.90 -12.17 -16.17
N ALA A 113 -3.43 -13.20 -16.84
CA ALA A 113 -4.82 -13.22 -17.27
C ALA A 113 -5.75 -13.45 -16.07
N ARG A 114 -5.39 -14.38 -15.18
CA ARG A 114 -6.08 -14.64 -13.92
C ARG A 114 -6.07 -13.42 -13.01
N ASN A 115 -4.91 -12.80 -12.77
CA ASN A 115 -4.83 -11.63 -11.89
C ASN A 115 -5.65 -10.45 -12.44
N ALA A 116 -5.66 -10.26 -13.76
CA ALA A 116 -6.49 -9.23 -14.39
C ALA A 116 -8.00 -9.54 -14.29
N ALA A 117 -8.40 -10.82 -14.35
CA ALA A 117 -9.78 -11.23 -14.13
C ALA A 117 -10.22 -10.99 -12.68
N VAL A 118 -9.38 -11.39 -11.71
CA VAL A 118 -9.61 -11.15 -10.27
C VAL A 118 -9.75 -9.64 -9.99
N ALA A 119 -8.85 -8.82 -10.50
CA ALA A 119 -8.91 -7.37 -10.32
C ALA A 119 -10.20 -6.78 -10.92
N ARG A 120 -10.62 -7.21 -12.12
CA ARG A 120 -11.85 -6.73 -12.75
C ARG A 120 -13.10 -7.18 -12.00
N ALA A 121 -13.13 -8.41 -11.49
CA ALA A 121 -14.27 -8.92 -10.77
C ALA A 121 -14.44 -8.24 -9.41
N MET A 122 -13.33 -8.02 -8.69
CA MET A 122 -13.30 -7.21 -7.46
C MET A 122 -13.76 -5.77 -7.70
N LEU A 123 -13.24 -5.11 -8.76
CA LEU A 123 -13.69 -3.77 -9.15
C LEU A 123 -15.15 -3.74 -9.64
N GLY A 124 -15.70 -4.89 -10.05
CA GLY A 124 -17.10 -5.09 -10.37
C GLY A 124 -17.98 -5.38 -9.15
N GLY A 125 -17.41 -5.35 -7.94
CA GLY A 125 -18.12 -5.51 -6.68
C GLY A 125 -17.98 -6.88 -6.02
N GLU A 126 -17.25 -7.83 -6.61
CA GLU A 126 -17.08 -9.16 -6.01
C GLU A 126 -16.51 -9.06 -4.58
N THR A 127 -17.21 -9.69 -3.64
CA THR A 127 -16.85 -9.70 -2.22
C THR A 127 -15.94 -10.88 -1.90
N GLY A 128 -15.08 -10.73 -0.90
CA GLY A 128 -14.22 -11.83 -0.42
C GLY A 128 -12.88 -11.34 0.11
N PRO A 129 -11.95 -12.26 0.43
CA PRO A 129 -10.62 -11.94 0.98
C PRO A 129 -9.82 -10.94 0.15
N VAL A 130 -9.84 -11.07 -1.18
CA VAL A 130 -9.16 -10.13 -2.09
C VAL A 130 -9.72 -8.71 -1.92
N ARG A 131 -11.04 -8.56 -1.90
CA ARG A 131 -11.68 -7.26 -1.67
C ARG A 131 -11.31 -6.70 -0.30
N ALA A 132 -11.32 -7.52 0.75
CA ALA A 132 -10.95 -7.08 2.10
C ALA A 132 -9.50 -6.57 2.16
N ALA A 133 -8.55 -7.31 1.57
CA ALA A 133 -7.14 -6.90 1.50
C ALA A 133 -6.96 -5.58 0.70
N VAL A 134 -7.66 -5.44 -0.42
CA VAL A 134 -7.63 -4.21 -1.24
C VAL A 134 -8.21 -3.02 -0.49
N LEU A 135 -9.34 -3.19 0.20
CA LEU A 135 -9.96 -2.13 1.00
C LEU A 135 -9.03 -1.68 2.13
N LEU A 136 -8.39 -2.63 2.82
CA LEU A 136 -7.47 -2.34 3.91
C LEU A 136 -6.24 -1.54 3.44
N ASN A 137 -5.58 -1.97 2.36
CA ASN A 137 -4.41 -1.26 1.83
C ASN A 137 -4.77 0.09 1.20
N SER A 138 -5.95 0.18 0.56
CA SER A 138 -6.47 1.46 0.05
C SER A 138 -6.79 2.43 1.18
N ALA A 139 -7.35 1.94 2.29
CA ALA A 139 -7.58 2.72 3.49
C ALA A 139 -6.28 3.26 4.08
N ALA A 140 -5.20 2.47 4.07
CA ALA A 140 -3.89 2.94 4.51
C ALA A 140 -3.39 4.15 3.70
N ALA A 141 -3.55 4.10 2.37
CA ALA A 141 -3.20 5.22 1.49
C ALA A 141 -4.07 6.46 1.74
N LEU A 142 -5.36 6.28 1.99
CA LEU A 142 -6.28 7.37 2.32
C LEU A 142 -5.99 8.00 3.69
N VAL A 143 -5.67 7.19 4.71
CA VAL A 143 -5.27 7.71 6.04
C VAL A 143 -3.98 8.53 5.93
N ALA A 144 -2.97 8.04 5.21
CA ALA A 144 -1.75 8.81 4.96
C ALA A 144 -2.04 10.10 4.17
N LEU A 145 -3.02 10.09 3.25
CA LEU A 145 -3.41 11.29 2.52
C LEU A 145 -4.11 12.32 3.41
N ASP A 146 -5.04 11.88 4.25
CA ASP A 146 -5.81 12.78 5.11
C ASP A 146 -4.93 13.45 6.20
N ALA A 147 -3.84 12.80 6.61
CA ALA A 147 -2.89 13.33 7.59
C ALA A 147 -1.82 14.27 6.99
N VAL A 148 -1.90 14.60 5.69
CA VAL A 148 -1.00 15.59 5.07
C VAL A 148 -1.19 16.95 5.71
N GLY A 149 -0.09 17.52 6.24
CA GLY A 149 -0.11 18.81 6.92
C GLY A 149 -0.62 18.75 8.36
N ALA A 150 -0.89 17.56 8.90
CA ALA A 150 -1.15 17.41 10.33
C ALA A 150 0.15 17.62 11.15
N HIS A 151 -0.02 18.17 12.35
CA HIS A 151 1.08 18.49 13.27
C HIS A 151 0.78 17.84 14.63
N GLY A 152 1.51 16.77 14.95
CA GLY A 152 1.31 16.01 16.18
C GLY A 152 0.39 14.79 16.00
N PRO A 153 0.05 14.11 17.11
CA PRO A 153 -0.73 12.88 17.08
C PRO A 153 -2.17 13.16 16.62
N GLU A 154 -2.69 12.22 15.85
CA GLU A 154 -4.04 12.28 15.32
C GLU A 154 -5.07 12.01 16.41
N PRO A 155 -6.20 12.72 16.43
CA PRO A 155 -7.16 12.66 17.53
C PRO A 155 -7.87 11.30 17.61
N ASP A 156 -8.13 10.70 16.45
CA ASP A 156 -8.76 9.39 16.33
C ASP A 156 -7.69 8.29 16.25
N SER A 157 -7.98 7.15 16.87
CA SER A 157 -7.14 5.97 16.77
C SER A 157 -6.95 5.55 15.30
N LEU A 158 -5.79 4.96 14.99
CA LEU A 158 -5.52 4.44 13.64
C LEU A 158 -6.64 3.51 13.16
N ASN A 159 -7.18 2.66 14.03
CA ASN A 159 -8.30 1.76 13.70
C ASN A 159 -9.58 2.51 13.31
N GLN A 160 -9.92 3.61 13.98
CA GLN A 160 -11.09 4.42 13.62
C GLN A 160 -10.90 5.06 12.25
N ARG A 161 -9.73 5.65 12.00
CA ARG A 161 -9.39 6.28 10.71
C ARG A 161 -9.36 5.26 9.58
N LEU A 162 -8.77 4.07 9.80
CA LEU A 162 -8.78 2.98 8.84
C LEU A 162 -10.20 2.50 8.52
N ARG A 163 -11.10 2.33 9.51
CA ARG A 163 -12.50 1.95 9.24
C ARG A 163 -13.23 3.00 8.38
N ALA A 164 -13.06 4.29 8.68
CA ALA A 164 -13.65 5.37 7.90
C ALA A 164 -13.10 5.40 6.46
N ALA A 165 -11.79 5.20 6.31
CA ALA A 165 -11.13 5.15 5.01
C ALA A 165 -11.51 3.88 4.20
N MET A 166 -11.70 2.74 4.86
CA MET A 166 -12.21 1.52 4.22
C MET A 166 -13.62 1.72 3.68
N ALA A 167 -14.49 2.43 4.40
CA ALA A 167 -15.83 2.77 3.91
C ALA A 167 -15.78 3.65 2.65
N ARG A 168 -14.88 4.64 2.59
CA ARG A 168 -14.62 5.44 1.38
C ARG A 168 -14.10 4.60 0.22
N ALA A 169 -13.17 3.67 0.49
CA ALA A 169 -12.66 2.76 -0.52
C ALA A 169 -13.75 1.80 -1.04
N ALA A 170 -14.64 1.33 -0.17
CA ALA A 170 -15.78 0.50 -0.53
C ALA A 170 -16.77 1.25 -1.41
N ASP A 171 -17.12 2.48 -1.04
CA ASP A 171 -18.00 3.35 -1.85
C ASP A 171 -17.42 3.58 -3.26
N ALA A 172 -16.10 3.78 -3.38
CA ALA A 172 -15.46 3.90 -4.69
C ALA A 172 -15.62 2.64 -5.57
N ILE A 173 -15.63 1.45 -4.97
CA ILE A 173 -15.89 0.19 -5.68
C ILE A 173 -17.38 0.05 -6.00
N ASP A 174 -18.24 0.20 -4.99
CA ASP A 174 -19.67 -0.10 -5.08
C ASP A 174 -20.43 0.90 -5.96
N SER A 175 -19.99 2.16 -6.01
CA SER A 175 -20.50 3.16 -6.96
C SER A 175 -20.01 2.94 -8.40
N GLY A 176 -19.05 2.02 -8.61
CA GLY A 176 -18.39 1.78 -9.89
C GLY A 176 -17.32 2.82 -10.25
N ALA A 177 -17.06 3.82 -9.40
CA ALA A 177 -16.09 4.90 -9.66
C ALA A 177 -14.66 4.36 -9.89
N ALA A 178 -14.24 3.36 -9.11
CA ALA A 178 -12.93 2.72 -9.24
C ALA A 178 -12.80 1.97 -10.58
N GLY A 179 -13.83 1.24 -10.99
CA GLY A 179 -13.88 0.58 -12.30
C GLY A 179 -13.82 1.59 -13.46
N GLN A 180 -14.56 2.69 -13.35
CA GLN A 180 -14.50 3.78 -14.35
C GLN A 180 -13.14 4.46 -14.39
N ALA A 181 -12.47 4.63 -13.25
CA ALA A 181 -11.11 5.18 -13.21
C ALA A 181 -10.12 4.31 -13.99
N LEU A 182 -10.21 2.98 -13.84
CA LEU A 182 -9.42 2.04 -14.64
C LEU A 182 -9.71 2.19 -16.15
N GLN A 183 -10.97 2.30 -16.55
CA GLN A 183 -11.32 2.48 -17.98
C GLN A 183 -10.75 3.78 -18.54
N ARG A 184 -10.93 4.90 -17.83
CA ARG A 184 -10.35 6.20 -18.23
C ARG A 184 -8.83 6.13 -18.35
N TRP A 185 -8.16 5.38 -17.46
CA TRP A 185 -6.71 5.21 -17.55
C TRP A 185 -6.29 4.40 -18.79
N VAL A 186 -7.03 3.33 -19.11
CA VAL A 186 -6.79 2.53 -20.33
C VAL A 186 -7.02 3.37 -21.60
N GLU A 187 -8.12 4.11 -21.66
CA GLU A 187 -8.44 4.98 -22.79
C GLU A 187 -7.38 6.07 -22.98
N THR A 188 -7.00 6.74 -21.90
CA THR A 188 -5.99 7.81 -21.92
C THR A 188 -4.63 7.29 -22.38
N SER A 189 -4.17 6.16 -21.84
CA SER A 189 -2.86 5.59 -22.21
C SER A 189 -2.82 5.14 -23.68
N ARG A 190 -3.91 4.56 -24.20
CA ARG A 190 -4.03 4.21 -25.62
C ARG A 190 -4.03 5.44 -26.53
N ALA A 191 -4.79 6.48 -26.16
CA ALA A 191 -4.86 7.72 -26.92
C ALA A 191 -3.50 8.42 -27.00
N LEU A 192 -2.69 8.34 -25.95
CA LEU A 192 -1.34 8.92 -25.91
C LEU A 192 -0.29 8.05 -26.62
N ALA A 193 -0.40 6.71 -26.58
CA ALA A 193 0.54 5.81 -27.25
C ALA A 193 0.37 5.77 -28.78
N GLY A 194 -0.81 6.13 -29.29
CA GLY A 194 -1.07 6.27 -30.71
C GLY A 194 -0.62 7.62 -31.31
N ARG A 195 -0.05 8.51 -30.49
CA ARG A 195 0.58 9.78 -30.91
C ARG A 195 2.09 9.61 -30.97
#